data_AF-A0AA37QIN5-F1
#
_entry.id   AF-A0AA37QIN5-F1
#
_cell.length_a   1.000
_cell.length_b   1.000
_cell.length_c   1.000
_cell.angle_alpha   90.00
_cell.angle_beta   90.00
_cell.angle_gamma   90.00
#
_symmetry.space_group_name_H-M   'P 1'
#
loop_
_entity.id
_entity.type
_entity.pdbx_description
1 polymer ?
#
loop_
_entity_poly.entity_id
_entity_poly.type
_entity_poly.pdbx_seq_one_letter_code
_entity_poly.pdbx_strand_id
1 'polypeptide(L)'
;MTLLTSIWFRCHGATSLTDAGGAIAGVISGALALTIPLRHVHSAATRLALLMFGAISLLWVAAQLISHPAFDRDDWHFIAQRMHWSWLWRPTLALIGVVSYAATVRGIVSRLQDPGAPSSPAIRLAYVAAAMSAAAAGLMWPPQPIRSAAEGLLTLGVAPLGLLLATRLSDAKQTQHGDAPIARSWSVVLLSLVSFAAFALIQGRGLGPLADVPLVH
;
A
#
# COMPACT_ATOMS: atom_id res chain seq x y z
N MET A 1 1.13 -7.76 22.69
CA MET A 1 0.27 -7.28 21.59
C MET A 1 -1.11 -7.04 22.16
N THR A 2 -1.68 -5.85 21.97
CA THR A 2 -3.02 -5.52 22.46
C THR A 2 -4.05 -5.55 21.35
N LEU A 3 -3.68 -5.19 20.11
CA LEU A 3 -4.53 -5.28 18.93
C LEU A 3 -3.69 -5.55 17.68
N LEU A 4 -4.06 -6.58 16.92
CA LEU A 4 -3.51 -6.86 15.59
C LEU A 4 -4.66 -7.01 14.59
N THR A 5 -4.76 -6.08 13.64
CA THR A 5 -5.70 -6.12 12.50
C THR A 5 -4.89 -6.02 11.19
N SER A 6 -5.52 -6.08 10.00
CA SER A 6 -4.79 -5.87 8.73
C SER A 6 -4.15 -4.49 8.60
N ILE A 7 -4.65 -3.50 9.35
CA ILE A 7 -4.29 -2.09 9.19
C ILE A 7 -3.65 -1.53 10.47
N TRP A 8 -4.00 -2.09 11.62
CA TRP A 8 -3.64 -1.57 12.93
C TRP A 8 -2.81 -2.58 13.73
N PHE A 9 -1.68 -2.09 14.24
CA PHE A 9 -0.81 -2.83 15.14
C PHE A 9 -0.61 -2.03 16.41
N ARG A 10 -1.15 -2.49 17.55
CA ARG A 10 -0.90 -1.87 18.85
C ARG A 10 -0.24 -2.86 19.80
N CYS A 11 0.86 -2.41 20.39
CA CYS A 11 1.57 -3.11 21.44
C CYS A 11 1.58 -2.27 22.72
N HIS A 12 1.36 -2.91 23.86
CA HIS A 12 1.59 -2.27 25.15
C HIS A 12 3.10 -1.99 25.28
N GLY A 13 3.47 -0.73 25.54
CA GLY A 13 4.88 -0.31 25.60
C GLY A 13 5.49 0.08 24.24
N ALA A 14 4.65 0.28 23.22
CA ALA A 14 5.09 0.78 21.92
C ALA A 14 5.79 2.15 22.03
N THR A 15 7.00 2.22 21.49
CA THR A 15 7.77 3.45 21.36
C THR A 15 7.40 4.18 20.07
N SER A 16 7.75 5.45 19.94
CA SER A 16 7.57 6.19 18.68
C SER A 16 8.19 5.48 17.46
N LEU A 17 9.23 4.66 17.69
CA LEU A 17 9.87 3.89 16.64
C LEU A 17 9.04 2.68 16.18
N THR A 18 8.34 2.00 17.10
CA THR A 18 7.48 0.88 16.71
C THR A 18 6.27 1.35 15.92
N ASP A 19 5.73 2.52 16.27
CA ASP A 19 4.59 3.13 15.57
C ASP A 19 5.01 3.59 14.17
N ALA A 20 6.20 4.21 14.02
CA ALA A 20 6.75 4.57 12.71
C ALA A 20 7.24 3.38 11.86
N GLY A 21 7.34 2.18 12.44
CA GLY A 21 7.96 1.01 11.83
C GLY A 21 7.30 0.60 10.50
N GLY A 22 5.97 0.66 10.43
CA GLY A 22 5.22 0.35 9.21
C GLY A 22 5.56 1.28 8.06
N ALA A 23 5.56 2.60 8.31
CA ALA A 23 5.90 3.60 7.31
C ALA A 23 7.37 3.49 6.87
N ILE A 24 8.30 3.31 7.82
CA ILE A 24 9.74 3.15 7.52
C ILE A 24 9.97 1.91 6.66
N ALA A 25 9.40 0.76 7.05
CA ALA A 25 9.50 -0.48 6.28
C ALA A 25 8.87 -0.33 4.89
N GLY A 26 7.72 0.35 4.78
CA GLY A 26 7.05 0.65 3.51
C GLY A 26 7.91 1.49 2.58
N VAL A 27 8.58 2.53 3.10
CA VAL A 27 9.52 3.35 2.32
C VAL A 27 10.72 2.54 1.86
N ILE A 28 11.39 1.82 2.77
CA ILE A 28 12.59 1.05 2.43
C ILE A 28 12.26 -0.04 1.42
N SER A 29 11.25 -0.85 1.70
CA SER A 29 10.86 -1.96 0.83
C SER A 29 10.31 -1.48 -0.51
N GLY A 30 9.51 -0.41 -0.51
CA GLY A 30 8.98 0.19 -1.72
C GLY A 30 10.06 0.80 -2.61
N ALA A 31 11.02 1.50 -2.00
CA ALA A 31 12.19 2.05 -2.71
C ALA A 31 13.04 0.91 -3.28
N LEU A 32 13.38 -0.11 -2.48
CA LEU A 32 14.15 -1.27 -2.95
C LEU A 32 13.46 -1.97 -4.13
N ALA A 33 12.14 -2.18 -4.06
CA ALA A 33 11.39 -2.80 -5.13
C ALA A 33 11.41 -1.97 -6.42
N LEU A 34 11.29 -0.63 -6.31
CA LEU A 34 11.38 0.25 -7.46
C LEU A 34 12.80 0.52 -7.94
N THR A 35 13.86 0.28 -7.15
CA THR A 35 15.24 0.44 -7.63
C THR A 35 15.69 -0.74 -8.47
N ILE A 36 15.20 -1.96 -8.19
CA ILE A 36 15.54 -3.17 -8.94
C ILE A 36 15.23 -2.97 -10.44
N PRO A 37 16.21 -3.06 -11.33
CA PRO A 37 16.01 -2.87 -12.76
C PRO A 37 15.18 -4.01 -13.36
N LEU A 38 13.98 -3.69 -13.85
CA LEU A 38 13.00 -4.67 -14.35
C LEU A 38 13.55 -5.51 -15.51
N ARG A 39 14.45 -4.94 -16.33
CA ARG A 39 15.10 -5.65 -17.44
C ARG A 39 15.92 -6.88 -17.01
N HIS A 40 16.39 -6.94 -15.76
CA HIS A 40 17.14 -8.09 -15.24
C HIS A 40 16.23 -9.14 -14.58
N VAL A 41 14.93 -8.86 -14.47
CA VAL A 41 13.95 -9.78 -13.90
C VAL A 41 13.29 -10.55 -15.04
N HIS A 42 13.62 -11.84 -15.14
CA HIS A 42 13.16 -12.69 -16.25
C HIS A 42 11.65 -12.98 -16.22
N SER A 43 11.07 -13.10 -15.03
CA SER A 43 9.64 -13.42 -14.86
C SER A 43 8.76 -12.18 -14.96
N ALA A 44 7.82 -12.16 -15.90
CA ALA A 44 6.84 -11.09 -16.05
C ALA A 44 5.96 -10.93 -14.78
N ALA A 45 5.63 -12.03 -14.11
CA ALA A 45 4.89 -11.99 -12.86
C ALA A 45 5.70 -11.34 -11.74
N THR A 46 7.00 -11.62 -11.64
CA THR A 46 7.89 -10.98 -10.66
C THR A 46 8.08 -9.50 -10.95
N ARG A 47 8.19 -9.10 -12.23
CA ARG A 47 8.22 -7.68 -12.62
C ARG A 47 6.96 -6.94 -12.20
N LEU A 48 5.79 -7.54 -12.46
CA LEU A 48 4.51 -6.98 -12.04
C LEU A 48 4.44 -6.89 -10.50
N ALA A 49 4.82 -7.95 -9.79
CA ALA A 49 4.82 -7.96 -8.34
C ALA A 49 5.73 -6.88 -7.74
N LEU A 50 6.97 -6.74 -8.25
CA LEU A 50 7.91 -5.70 -7.79
C LEU A 50 7.37 -4.30 -8.06
N LEU A 51 6.84 -4.05 -9.25
CA LEU A 51 6.27 -2.75 -9.61
C LEU A 51 5.06 -2.43 -8.73
N MET A 52 4.10 -3.36 -8.59
CA MET A 52 2.89 -3.18 -7.80
C MET A 52 3.23 -2.96 -6.32
N PHE A 53 4.11 -3.79 -5.77
CA PHE A 53 4.55 -3.67 -4.38
C PHE A 53 5.28 -2.35 -4.13
N GLY A 54 6.23 -1.99 -5.00
CA GLY A 54 6.96 -0.72 -4.91
C GLY A 54 6.05 0.50 -5.00
N ALA A 55 5.15 0.51 -5.99
CA ALA A 55 4.21 1.60 -6.22
C ALA A 55 3.21 1.74 -5.06
N ILE A 56 2.56 0.65 -4.65
CA ILE A 56 1.57 0.68 -3.58
C ILE A 56 2.21 1.12 -2.26
N SER A 57 3.35 0.56 -1.87
CA SER A 57 4.01 0.89 -0.60
C SER A 57 4.39 2.37 -0.52
N LEU A 58 5.00 2.92 -1.57
CA LEU A 58 5.42 4.33 -1.56
C LEU A 58 4.25 5.31 -1.68
N LEU A 59 3.27 5.02 -2.55
CA LEU A 59 2.09 5.88 -2.69
C LEU A 59 1.22 5.85 -1.43
N TRP A 60 1.11 4.70 -0.77
CA TRP A 60 0.43 4.57 0.51
C TRP A 60 1.09 5.42 1.60
N VAL A 61 2.40 5.30 1.81
CA VAL A 61 3.11 6.13 2.80
C VAL A 61 2.97 7.61 2.47
N ALA A 62 3.12 8.00 1.21
CA ALA A 62 2.94 9.39 0.80
C ALA A 62 1.51 9.89 1.07
N ALA A 63 0.49 9.08 0.79
CA ALA A 63 -0.91 9.42 1.09
C ALA A 63 -1.19 9.53 2.59
N GLN A 64 -0.57 8.67 3.42
CA GLN A 64 -0.64 8.80 4.88
C GLN A 64 -0.04 10.13 5.36
N LEU A 65 1.13 10.53 4.84
CA LEU A 65 1.76 11.81 5.17
C LEU A 65 0.90 13.03 4.76
N ILE A 66 0.10 12.90 3.71
CA ILE A 66 -0.85 13.95 3.29
C ILE A 66 -2.07 14.01 4.20
N SER A 67 -2.66 12.84 4.49
CA SER A 67 -3.98 12.75 5.14
C SER A 67 -3.92 12.81 6.67
N HIS A 68 -2.95 12.15 7.30
CA HIS A 68 -2.89 12.06 8.77
C HIS A 68 -2.78 13.43 9.46
N PRO A 69 -1.99 14.42 8.95
CA PRO A 69 -1.97 15.76 9.52
C PRO A 69 -3.32 16.48 9.51
N ALA A 70 -4.23 16.11 8.60
CA ALA A 70 -5.53 16.75 8.44
C ALA A 70 -6.61 16.17 9.37
N PHE A 71 -6.52 14.89 9.74
CA PHE A 71 -7.58 14.19 10.46
C PHE A 71 -7.29 13.91 11.93
N ASP A 72 -6.09 14.28 12.44
CA ASP A 72 -5.68 13.98 13.81
C ASP A 72 -5.77 12.50 14.17
N ARG A 73 -5.34 11.67 13.21
CA ARG A 73 -5.33 10.22 13.34
C ARG A 73 -3.89 9.70 13.20
N ASP A 74 -3.71 8.48 13.69
CA ASP A 74 -2.55 7.62 13.44
C ASP A 74 -1.23 8.02 14.11
N ASP A 75 -0.20 7.23 13.79
CA ASP A 75 1.12 7.19 14.42
C ASP A 75 1.81 8.55 14.48
N TRP A 76 1.75 9.33 13.39
CA TRP A 76 2.40 10.65 13.33
C TRP A 76 1.80 11.67 14.29
N HIS A 77 0.48 11.61 14.54
CA HIS A 77 -0.17 12.48 15.51
C HIS A 77 0.31 12.16 16.93
N PHE A 78 0.36 10.87 17.30
CA PHE A 78 0.86 10.45 18.61
C PHE A 78 2.33 10.80 18.81
N ILE A 79 3.17 10.63 17.78
CA ILE A 79 4.59 11.02 17.81
C ILE A 79 4.70 12.54 18.03
N ALA A 80 3.95 13.33 17.26
CA ALA A 80 3.98 14.79 17.38
C ALA A 80 3.54 15.27 18.77
N GLN A 81 2.50 14.66 19.34
CA GLN A 81 2.06 14.97 20.71
C GLN A 81 3.11 14.60 21.76
N ARG A 82 3.69 13.39 21.69
CA ARG A 82 4.72 12.93 22.63
C ARG A 82 6.00 13.75 22.58
N MET A 83 6.36 14.24 21.39
CA MET A 83 7.57 15.04 21.16
C MET A 83 7.31 16.55 21.28
N HIS A 84 6.10 16.96 21.66
CA HIS A 84 5.68 18.37 21.77
C HIS A 84 6.00 19.20 20.51
N TRP A 85 5.77 18.63 19.32
CA TRP A 85 6.02 19.33 18.06
C TRP A 85 5.10 20.54 17.91
N SER A 86 5.63 21.64 17.36
CA SER A 86 4.85 22.82 17.02
C SER A 86 3.87 22.52 15.88
N TRP A 87 2.80 23.30 15.75
CA TRP A 87 1.77 23.12 14.72
C TRP A 87 2.31 23.03 13.27
N LEU A 88 3.54 23.54 13.04
CA LEU A 88 4.25 23.48 11.76
C LEU A 88 4.52 22.06 11.26
N TRP A 89 4.51 21.04 12.12
CA TRP A 89 4.70 19.66 11.66
C TRP A 89 3.63 19.23 10.66
N ARG A 90 2.40 19.74 10.79
CA ARG A 90 1.28 19.38 9.92
C ARG A 90 1.50 19.80 8.47
N PRO A 91 1.67 21.11 8.15
CA PRO A 91 1.93 21.53 6.78
C PRO A 91 3.26 20.95 6.26
N THR A 92 4.25 20.72 7.13
CA THR A 92 5.53 20.12 6.74
C THR A 92 5.35 18.68 6.26
N LEU A 93 4.68 17.83 7.03
CA LEU A 93 4.41 16.44 6.62
C LEU A 93 3.50 16.37 5.39
N ALA A 94 2.49 17.22 5.31
CA ALA A 94 1.61 17.29 4.14
C ALA A 94 2.41 17.66 2.87
N LEU A 95 3.30 18.65 2.96
CA LEU A 95 4.17 19.04 1.85
C LEU A 95 5.13 17.91 1.45
N ILE A 96 5.78 17.26 2.41
CA ILE A 96 6.64 16.09 2.16
C ILE A 96 5.83 15.00 1.46
N GLY A 97 4.62 14.69 1.95
CA GLY A 97 3.73 13.71 1.36
C GLY A 97 3.39 14.03 -0.10
N VAL A 98 3.02 15.28 -0.42
CA VAL A 98 2.73 15.71 -1.81
C VAL A 98 3.96 15.57 -2.72
N VAL A 99 5.13 16.03 -2.26
CA VAL A 99 6.38 15.94 -3.03
C VAL A 99 6.76 14.48 -3.25
N SER A 100 6.71 13.64 -2.21
CA SER A 100 6.98 12.20 -2.29
C SER A 100 6.00 11.51 -3.24
N TYR A 101 4.71 11.83 -3.17
CA TYR A 101 3.69 11.27 -4.06
C TYR A 101 4.01 11.56 -5.53
N ALA A 102 4.30 12.83 -5.85
CA ALA A 102 4.65 13.26 -7.20
C ALA A 102 5.96 12.60 -7.68
N ALA A 103 6.97 12.51 -6.80
CA ALA A 103 8.25 11.85 -7.10
C ALA A 103 8.05 10.34 -7.38
N THR A 104 7.23 9.65 -6.58
CA THR A 104 6.89 8.25 -6.79
C THR A 104 6.15 8.04 -8.11
N VAL A 105 5.15 8.87 -8.43
CA VAL A 105 4.44 8.79 -9.73
C VAL A 105 5.41 8.96 -10.89
N ARG A 106 6.31 9.95 -10.83
CA ARG A 106 7.36 10.15 -11.86
C ARG A 106 8.30 8.95 -11.95
N GLY A 107 8.70 8.37 -10.81
CA GLY A 107 9.51 7.17 -10.74
C GLY A 107 8.83 5.97 -11.42
N ILE A 108 7.53 5.75 -11.14
CA ILE A 108 6.73 4.71 -11.78
C ILE A 108 6.66 4.93 -13.30
N VAL A 109 6.37 6.15 -13.75
CA VAL A 109 6.35 6.49 -15.19
C VAL A 109 7.70 6.15 -15.85
N SER A 110 8.81 6.50 -15.20
CA SER A 110 10.15 6.13 -15.70
C SER A 110 10.34 4.62 -15.79
N ARG A 111 9.83 3.84 -14.83
CA ARG A 111 9.94 2.38 -14.84
C ARG A 111 9.03 1.70 -15.86
N LEU A 112 7.89 2.31 -16.18
CA LEU A 112 6.99 1.82 -17.24
C LEU A 112 7.56 2.03 -18.65
N GLN A 113 8.56 2.90 -18.79
CA GLN A 113 9.30 3.10 -20.04
C GLN A 113 10.45 2.11 -20.22
N ASP A 114 10.81 1.33 -19.18
CA ASP A 114 11.87 0.33 -19.29
C ASP A 114 11.45 -0.85 -20.19
N PRO A 115 12.38 -1.44 -20.96
CA PRO A 115 12.12 -2.67 -21.69
C PRO A 115 11.65 -3.80 -20.75
N GLY A 116 10.54 -4.43 -21.10
CA GLY A 116 9.94 -5.50 -20.30
C GLY A 116 9.08 -5.01 -19.14
N ALA A 117 8.74 -3.72 -19.07
CA ALA A 117 7.73 -3.22 -18.15
C ALA A 117 6.41 -4.02 -18.26
N PRO A 118 5.70 -4.25 -17.15
CA PRO A 118 4.39 -4.89 -17.18
C PRO A 118 3.38 -4.06 -18.00
N SER A 119 2.48 -4.74 -18.71
CA SER A 119 1.46 -4.06 -19.51
C SER A 119 0.42 -3.32 -18.66
N SER A 120 -0.08 -2.20 -19.16
CA SER A 120 -1.10 -1.39 -18.48
C SER A 120 -2.38 -2.17 -18.11
N PRO A 121 -2.92 -3.08 -18.95
CA PRO A 121 -4.02 -3.95 -18.53
C PRO A 121 -3.69 -4.84 -17.33
N ALA A 122 -2.48 -5.42 -17.27
CA ALA A 122 -2.06 -6.26 -16.15
C ALA A 122 -1.94 -5.45 -14.85
N ILE A 123 -1.40 -4.23 -14.93
CA ILE A 123 -1.30 -3.31 -13.79
C ILE A 123 -2.70 -2.92 -13.28
N ARG A 124 -3.61 -2.54 -14.19
CA ARG A 124 -4.99 -2.19 -13.83
C ARG A 124 -5.72 -3.35 -13.16
N LEU A 125 -5.57 -4.57 -13.69
CA LEU A 125 -6.17 -5.77 -13.10
C LEU A 125 -5.61 -6.04 -11.70
N ALA A 126 -4.28 -5.98 -11.55
CA ALA A 126 -3.61 -6.19 -10.26
C ALA A 126 -4.01 -5.12 -9.23
N TYR A 127 -4.15 -3.86 -9.66
CA TYR A 127 -4.62 -2.76 -8.82
C TYR A 127 -6.05 -3.00 -8.32
N VAL A 128 -6.99 -3.35 -9.22
CA VAL A 128 -8.37 -3.64 -8.83
C VAL A 128 -8.42 -4.86 -7.91
N ALA A 129 -7.67 -5.91 -8.21
CA ALA A 129 -7.60 -7.10 -7.37
C ALA A 129 -7.05 -6.79 -5.97
N ALA A 130 -6.04 -5.91 -5.84
CA ALA A 130 -5.51 -5.48 -4.56
C ALA A 130 -6.55 -4.68 -3.76
N ALA A 131 -7.22 -3.71 -4.39
CA ALA A 131 -8.26 -2.90 -3.74
C ALA A 131 -9.43 -3.76 -3.26
N MET A 132 -9.92 -4.67 -4.10
CA MET A 132 -11.02 -5.58 -3.76
C MET A 132 -10.62 -6.57 -2.66
N SER A 133 -9.38 -7.09 -2.70
CA SER A 133 -8.86 -7.98 -1.65
C SER A 133 -8.78 -7.26 -0.30
N ALA A 134 -8.32 -6.01 -0.26
CA ALA A 134 -8.31 -5.23 0.99
C ALA A 134 -9.72 -4.93 1.52
N ALA A 135 -10.67 -4.60 0.63
CA ALA A 135 -12.06 -4.39 1.00
C ALA A 135 -12.67 -5.66 1.59
N ALA A 136 -12.47 -6.81 0.93
CA ALA A 136 -12.96 -8.10 1.38
C ALA A 136 -12.34 -8.51 2.73
N ALA A 137 -11.02 -8.31 2.90
CA ALA A 137 -10.36 -8.54 4.18
C ALA A 137 -10.92 -7.64 5.30
N GLY A 138 -11.21 -6.37 4.99
CA GLY A 138 -11.86 -5.45 5.92
C GLY A 138 -13.27 -5.87 6.33
N LEU A 139 -14.07 -6.39 5.38
CA LEU A 139 -15.41 -6.92 5.67
C LEU A 139 -15.39 -8.14 6.59
N MET A 140 -14.27 -8.87 6.64
CA MET A 140 -14.11 -10.01 7.54
C MET A 140 -13.75 -9.62 8.97
N TRP A 141 -13.55 -8.33 9.27
CA TRP A 141 -13.27 -7.83 10.63
C TRP A 141 -14.56 -7.61 11.43
N PRO A 142 -14.90 -8.45 12.43
CA PRO A 142 -16.23 -8.46 13.07
C PRO A 142 -16.62 -7.16 13.80
N PRO A 143 -15.71 -6.45 14.49
CA PRO A 143 -16.10 -5.26 15.25
C PRO A 143 -16.72 -4.15 14.39
N GLN A 144 -16.17 -3.87 13.21
CA GLN A 144 -16.59 -2.74 12.35
C GLN A 144 -16.33 -3.03 10.86
N PRO A 145 -16.99 -4.04 10.26
CA PRO A 145 -16.62 -4.59 8.95
C PRO A 145 -16.72 -3.57 7.81
N ILE A 146 -17.78 -2.75 7.78
CA ILE A 146 -17.99 -1.74 6.73
C ILE A 146 -16.92 -0.65 6.80
N ARG A 147 -16.60 -0.18 8.01
CA ARG A 147 -15.56 0.83 8.22
C ARG A 147 -14.20 0.28 7.83
N SER A 148 -13.85 -0.93 8.29
CA SER A 148 -12.58 -1.58 7.94
C SER A 148 -12.46 -1.85 6.43
N ALA A 149 -13.54 -2.20 5.76
CA ALA A 149 -13.57 -2.34 4.30
C ALA A 149 -13.35 -0.99 3.60
N ALA A 150 -13.98 0.09 4.08
CA ALA A 150 -13.77 1.44 3.56
C ALA A 150 -12.31 1.90 3.78
N GLU A 151 -11.74 1.67 4.97
CA GLU A 151 -10.32 1.95 5.27
C GLU A 151 -9.39 1.15 4.35
N GLY A 152 -9.70 -0.13 4.09
CA GLY A 152 -8.97 -0.95 3.12
C GLY A 152 -9.05 -0.42 1.68
N LEU A 153 -10.23 0.03 1.23
CA LEU A 153 -10.41 0.68 -0.07
C LEU A 153 -9.69 2.02 -0.17
N LEU A 154 -9.70 2.83 0.89
CA LEU A 154 -8.95 4.07 0.93
C LEU A 154 -7.44 3.80 0.86
N THR A 155 -6.98 2.74 1.53
CA THR A 155 -5.56 2.35 1.64
C THR A 155 -5.00 1.74 0.36
N LEU A 156 -5.68 0.76 -0.26
CA LEU A 156 -5.18 0.07 -1.46
C LEU A 156 -5.87 0.46 -2.76
N GLY A 157 -7.03 1.13 -2.69
CA GLY A 157 -7.68 1.72 -3.85
C GLY A 157 -7.28 3.18 -4.01
N VAL A 158 -7.69 4.04 -3.09
CA VAL A 158 -7.58 5.49 -3.29
C VAL A 158 -6.15 6.01 -3.16
N ALA A 159 -5.42 5.62 -2.12
CA ALA A 159 -4.05 6.09 -1.91
C ALA A 159 -3.13 5.82 -3.13
N PRO A 160 -3.13 4.62 -3.76
CA PRO A 160 -2.30 4.36 -4.94
C PRO A 160 -2.92 4.81 -6.28
N LEU A 161 -3.87 5.75 -6.32
CA LEU A 161 -4.41 6.30 -7.58
C LEU A 161 -3.34 6.85 -8.54
N GLY A 162 -2.21 7.33 -8.00
CA GLY A 162 -1.04 7.75 -8.75
C GLY A 162 -0.47 6.66 -9.67
N LEU A 163 -0.69 5.37 -9.36
CA LEU A 163 -0.33 4.26 -10.22
C LEU A 163 -1.17 4.26 -11.51
N LEU A 164 -2.49 4.47 -11.41
CA LEU A 164 -3.36 4.58 -12.58
C LEU A 164 -3.00 5.81 -13.42
N LEU A 165 -2.70 6.93 -12.78
CA LEU A 165 -2.20 8.12 -13.47
C LEU A 165 -0.88 7.81 -14.21
N ALA A 166 0.06 7.14 -13.56
CA ALA A 166 1.33 6.76 -14.17
C ALA A 166 1.14 5.86 -15.40
N THR A 167 0.25 4.86 -15.34
CA THR A 167 -0.06 4.01 -16.50
C THR A 167 -0.61 4.82 -17.67
N ARG A 168 -1.56 5.75 -17.41
CA ARG A 168 -2.11 6.63 -18.46
C ARG A 168 -1.06 7.54 -19.07
N LEU A 169 -0.17 8.11 -18.25
CA LEU A 169 0.92 8.97 -18.71
C LEU A 169 1.98 8.21 -19.53
N SER A 170 2.20 6.93 -19.22
CA SER A 170 3.10 6.06 -19.98
C SER A 170 2.48 5.63 -21.30
N ASP A 171 1.21 5.19 -21.30
CA ASP A 171 0.47 4.77 -22.49
C ASP A 171 0.48 5.86 -23.58
N ALA A 172 0.37 7.13 -23.19
CA ALA A 172 0.42 8.26 -24.12
C ALA A 172 1.77 8.45 -24.83
N LYS A 173 2.86 7.90 -24.28
CA LYS A 173 4.22 8.04 -24.81
C LYS A 173 4.72 6.79 -25.54
N GLN A 174 4.08 5.64 -25.37
CA GLN A 174 4.60 4.36 -25.81
C GLN A 174 4.10 3.99 -27.22
N THR A 175 4.97 4.13 -28.22
CA THR A 175 4.78 3.54 -29.54
C THR A 175 5.00 2.02 -29.45
N GLN A 176 3.90 1.27 -29.43
CA GLN A 176 3.77 -0.18 -29.60
C GLN A 176 5.04 -1.02 -29.35
N HIS A 177 5.34 -1.33 -28.09
CA HIS A 177 6.15 -2.51 -27.79
C HIS A 177 5.21 -3.71 -27.71
N GLY A 178 5.50 -4.77 -28.47
CA GLY A 178 4.70 -5.99 -28.48
C GLY A 178 4.69 -6.63 -27.10
N ASP A 179 3.55 -6.55 -26.42
CA ASP A 179 3.36 -7.16 -25.11
C ASP A 179 3.37 -8.68 -25.26
N ALA A 180 4.37 -9.34 -24.66
CA ALA A 180 4.28 -10.78 -24.45
C ALA A 180 3.18 -11.03 -23.39
N PRO A 181 2.11 -11.79 -23.71
CA PRO A 181 1.05 -12.05 -22.76
C PRO A 181 1.61 -12.77 -21.53
N ILE A 182 1.20 -12.32 -20.33
CA ILE A 182 1.56 -13.01 -19.09
C ILE A 182 0.85 -14.36 -19.11
N ALA A 183 1.63 -15.44 -19.28
CA ALA A 183 1.09 -16.80 -19.26
C ALA A 183 0.36 -17.05 -17.93
N ARG A 184 -0.89 -17.54 -18.03
CA ARG A 184 -1.70 -17.86 -16.86
C ARG A 184 -1.06 -19.00 -16.08
N SER A 185 -0.59 -18.73 -14.86
CA SER A 185 -0.06 -19.74 -13.94
C SER A 185 -1.07 -20.05 -12.85
N TRP A 186 -1.75 -21.20 -12.96
CA TRP A 186 -2.71 -21.64 -11.95
C TRP A 186 -2.08 -21.85 -10.57
N SER A 187 -0.82 -22.30 -10.52
CA SER A 187 -0.09 -22.45 -9.25
C SER A 187 0.06 -21.12 -8.52
N VAL A 188 0.37 -20.03 -9.24
CA VAL A 188 0.49 -18.68 -8.66
C VAL A 188 -0.87 -18.16 -8.18
N VAL A 189 -1.92 -18.39 -8.98
CA VAL A 189 -3.29 -18.00 -8.61
C VAL A 189 -3.75 -18.75 -7.36
N LEU A 190 -3.57 -20.07 -7.32
CA LEU A 190 -3.95 -20.91 -6.19
C LEU A 190 -3.17 -20.53 -4.93
N LEU A 191 -1.85 -20.33 -5.05
CA LEU A 191 -1.01 -19.88 -3.95
C LEU A 191 -1.49 -18.53 -3.41
N SER A 192 -1.78 -17.56 -4.30
CA SER A 192 -2.27 -16.24 -3.90
C SER A 192 -3.63 -16.34 -3.19
N LEU A 193 -4.53 -17.19 -3.70
CA LEU A 193 -5.84 -17.43 -3.10
C LEU A 193 -5.72 -18.06 -1.71
N VAL A 194 -4.87 -19.09 -1.56
CA VAL A 194 -4.64 -19.77 -0.29
C VAL A 194 -3.99 -18.83 0.72
N SER A 195 -2.96 -18.06 0.31
CA SER A 195 -2.32 -17.07 1.16
C SER A 195 -3.30 -15.98 1.60
N PHE A 196 -4.14 -15.49 0.69
CA PHE A 196 -5.17 -14.50 1.02
C PHE A 196 -6.22 -15.07 1.96
N ALA A 197 -6.74 -16.28 1.70
CA ALA A 197 -7.72 -16.93 2.56
C ALA A 197 -7.15 -17.18 3.96
N ALA A 198 -5.91 -17.68 4.05
CA ALA A 198 -5.23 -17.86 5.33
C ALA A 198 -5.06 -16.54 6.08
N PHE A 199 -4.61 -15.48 5.39
CA PHE A 199 -4.51 -14.14 5.96
C PHE A 199 -5.86 -13.65 6.48
N ALA A 200 -6.91 -13.72 5.67
CA ALA A 200 -8.22 -13.21 6.00
C ALA A 200 -8.88 -14.01 7.14
N LEU A 201 -8.66 -15.32 7.22
CA LEU A 201 -9.13 -16.16 8.31
C LEU A 201 -8.38 -15.89 9.62
N ILE A 202 -7.06 -15.68 9.56
CA ILE A 202 -6.26 -15.33 10.74
C ILE A 202 -6.66 -13.95 11.25
N GLN A 203 -6.81 -12.98 10.34
CA GLN A 203 -7.18 -11.62 10.68
C GLN A 203 -8.62 -11.53 11.19
N GLY A 204 -9.58 -12.16 10.51
CA GLY A 204 -11.01 -12.05 10.84
C GLY A 204 -11.37 -12.61 12.21
N ARG A 205 -10.53 -13.50 12.78
CA ARG A 205 -10.71 -13.96 14.17
C ARG A 205 -10.31 -12.92 15.21
N GLY A 206 -9.55 -11.90 14.82
CA GLY A 206 -8.92 -10.99 15.75
C GLY A 206 -7.80 -11.65 16.55
N LEU A 207 -6.65 -11.00 16.64
CA LEU A 207 -5.55 -11.45 17.49
C LEU A 207 -5.31 -10.40 18.58
N GLY A 208 -5.54 -10.79 19.83
CA GLY A 208 -5.28 -10.00 21.02
C GLY A 208 -6.53 -9.71 21.88
N PRO A 209 -6.34 -9.28 23.14
CA PRO A 209 -7.43 -9.08 24.10
C PRO A 209 -8.38 -7.91 23.76
N LEU A 210 -8.01 -7.03 22.82
CA LEU A 210 -8.89 -5.95 22.34
C LEU A 210 -9.65 -6.30 21.04
N ALA A 211 -9.54 -7.54 20.54
CA ALA A 211 -10.22 -7.94 19.31
C ALA A 211 -11.75 -7.78 19.39
N ASP A 212 -12.34 -7.97 20.58
CA ASP A 212 -13.78 -7.91 20.80
C ASP A 212 -14.28 -6.55 21.31
N VAL A 213 -13.36 -5.59 21.55
CA VAL A 213 -13.73 -4.28 22.09
C VAL A 213 -14.02 -3.31 20.95
N PRO A 214 -15.23 -2.74 20.85
CA PRO A 214 -15.52 -1.71 19.86
C PRO A 214 -14.57 -0.53 20.09
N LEU A 215 -13.82 -0.13 19.05
CA LEU A 215 -13.01 1.08 19.09
C LEU A 215 -13.94 2.29 19.18
N VAL A 216 -14.18 2.75 20.40
CA VAL A 216 -14.81 4.04 20.67
C VAL A 216 -13.75 5.11 20.41
N HIS A 217 -13.92 5.80 19.28
CA HIS A 217 -13.16 7.00 18.93
C HIS A 217 -14.10 8.19 18.94
#